data_AF-A0A955Z2M1-F1
#
_entry.id   AF-A0A955Z2M1-F1
#
_cell.length_a   1.000
_cell.length_b   1.000
_cell.length_c   1.000
_cell.angle_alpha   90.00
_cell.angle_beta   90.00
_cell.angle_gamma   90.00
#
_symmetry.space_group_name_H-M   'P 1'
#
loop_
_entity.id
_entity.type
_entity.pdbx_description
1 polymer ?
#
loop_
_entity_poly.entity_id
_entity_poly.type
_entity_poly.pdbx_seq_one_letter_code
_entity_poly.pdbx_strand_id
1 'polypeptide(L)'
;MKRKPRLTKREKKAQDPRPAAPAQHQHQHIHCIACGRHLDEADFEPPATATVITCDHGSNFPSCVRCMAEAKALVAEHDRTNQPVRSKPAWH
;
A
#
# COMPACT_ATOMS: atom_id res chain seq x y z
N MET A 1 15.94 -44.64 35.88
CA MET A 1 16.21 -43.39 35.14
C MET A 1 14.95 -42.52 35.12
N LYS A 2 14.91 -41.40 35.86
CA LYS A 2 13.72 -40.54 35.93
C LYS A 2 13.66 -39.63 34.69
N ARG A 3 12.53 -39.66 33.96
CA ARG A 3 12.30 -38.88 32.73
C ARG A 3 12.27 -37.39 33.08
N LYS A 4 13.01 -36.58 32.31
CA LYS A 4 13.03 -35.12 32.46
C LYS A 4 11.64 -34.53 32.13
N PRO A 5 11.17 -33.51 32.86
CA PRO A 5 9.88 -32.88 32.60
C PRO A 5 9.83 -32.26 31.20
N ARG A 6 8.70 -32.43 30.50
CA ARG A 6 8.48 -31.83 29.17
C ARG A 6 8.07 -30.38 29.36
N LEU A 7 8.84 -29.46 28.77
CA LEU A 7 8.54 -28.03 28.73
C LEU A 7 7.14 -27.76 28.19
N THR A 8 6.44 -26.84 28.84
CA THR A 8 5.10 -26.40 28.43
C THR A 8 5.20 -25.56 27.14
N LYS A 9 4.08 -25.44 26.43
CA LYS A 9 4.00 -24.69 25.15
C LYS A 9 4.45 -23.23 25.31
N ARG A 10 4.28 -22.65 26.51
CA ARG A 10 4.65 -21.28 26.84
C ARG A 10 6.17 -21.11 27.00
N GLU A 11 6.84 -22.10 27.59
CA GLU A 11 8.30 -22.10 27.77
C GLU A 11 9.03 -22.33 26.44
N LYS A 12 8.48 -23.16 25.55
CA LYS A 12 8.99 -23.32 24.17
C LYS A 12 9.00 -22.02 23.37
N LYS A 13 8.00 -21.14 23.58
CA LYS A 13 7.91 -19.87 22.87
C LYS A 13 8.92 -18.83 23.37
N ALA A 14 9.36 -18.93 24.62
CA ALA A 14 10.34 -18.03 25.22
C ALA A 14 11.80 -18.35 24.83
N GLN A 15 12.07 -19.60 24.41
CA GLN A 15 13.41 -20.05 23.99
C GLN A 15 13.73 -19.78 22.52
N ASP A 16 12.78 -19.24 21.74
CA ASP A 16 12.98 -18.88 20.34
C ASP A 16 13.12 -17.36 20.23
N PRO A 17 14.33 -16.78 20.46
CA PRO A 17 14.60 -15.41 20.03
C PRO A 17 14.69 -15.45 18.50
N ARG A 18 13.53 -15.54 17.84
CA ARG A 18 13.47 -15.45 16.39
C ARG A 18 14.03 -14.07 16.03
N PRO A 19 15.15 -13.98 15.28
CA PRO A 19 15.62 -12.70 14.80
C PRO A 19 14.48 -12.08 14.02
N ALA A 20 14.17 -10.81 14.31
CA ALA A 20 13.26 -10.04 13.50
C ALA A 20 13.75 -10.15 12.05
N ALA A 21 13.01 -10.86 11.22
CA ALA A 21 13.31 -10.94 9.80
C ALA A 21 13.35 -9.49 9.28
N PRO A 22 14.36 -9.09 8.50
CA PRO A 22 14.34 -7.77 7.86
C PRO A 22 13.03 -7.66 7.09
N ALA A 23 12.29 -6.57 7.34
CA ALA A 23 11.04 -6.30 6.64
C ALA A 23 11.32 -6.41 5.15
N GLN A 24 10.81 -7.48 4.52
CA GLN A 24 10.84 -7.62 3.08
C GLN A 24 10.18 -6.36 2.53
N HIS A 25 10.91 -5.60 1.72
CA HIS A 25 10.36 -4.48 0.96
C HIS A 25 9.20 -5.02 0.12
N GLN A 26 7.99 -4.93 0.66
CA GLN A 26 6.80 -5.15 -0.12
C GLN A 26 6.74 -3.96 -1.07
N HIS A 27 7.09 -4.20 -2.32
CA HIS A 27 6.88 -3.24 -3.40
C HIS A 27 5.39 -2.94 -3.43
N GLN A 28 4.98 -1.87 -2.75
CA GLN A 28 3.59 -1.43 -2.72
C GLN A 28 3.28 -0.93 -4.13
N HIS A 29 2.60 -1.76 -4.93
CA HIS A 29 2.26 -1.46 -6.31
C HIS A 29 1.25 -0.29 -6.35
N ILE A 30 1.73 0.89 -6.71
CA ILE A 30 0.91 2.10 -6.79
C ILE A 30 0.21 2.13 -8.16
N HIS A 31 -1.11 2.23 -8.19
CA HIS A 31 -1.89 2.31 -9.44
C HIS A 31 -2.55 3.67 -9.57
N CYS A 32 -2.53 4.27 -10.76
CA CYS A 32 -3.24 5.53 -10.99
C CYS A 32 -4.77 5.34 -10.91
N ILE A 33 -5.47 6.10 -10.08
CA ILE A 33 -6.94 5.98 -9.93
C ILE A 33 -7.71 6.27 -11.23
N ALA A 34 -7.16 7.12 -12.11
CA ALA A 34 -7.85 7.58 -13.31
C ALA A 34 -7.64 6.66 -14.52
N CYS A 35 -6.44 6.08 -14.68
CA CYS A 35 -6.15 5.21 -15.82
C CYS A 35 -5.93 3.74 -15.47
N GLY A 36 -5.71 3.40 -14.20
CA GLY A 36 -5.44 2.03 -13.74
C GLY A 36 -3.99 1.57 -13.94
N ARG A 37 -3.15 2.35 -14.63
CA ARG A 37 -1.76 1.97 -14.92
C ARG A 37 -0.97 1.82 -13.62
N HIS A 38 -0.21 0.72 -13.52
CA HIS A 38 0.81 0.53 -12.50
C HIS A 38 1.94 1.57 -12.66
N LEU A 39 2.24 2.28 -11.59
CA LEU A 39 3.31 3.28 -11.52
C LEU A 39 4.54 2.57 -10.96
N ASP A 40 5.36 2.04 -11.86
CA ASP A 40 6.62 1.39 -11.52
C ASP A 40 7.68 2.45 -11.21
N GLU A 41 8.41 2.27 -10.12
CA GLU A 41 9.50 3.18 -9.73
C GLU A 41 10.62 3.20 -10.80
N ALA A 42 10.79 2.11 -11.55
CA ALA A 42 11.75 2.02 -12.65
C ALA A 42 11.40 2.89 -13.87
N ASP A 43 10.12 3.27 -14.02
CA ASP A 43 9.64 4.09 -15.15
C ASP A 43 9.82 5.60 -14.93
N PHE A 44 10.24 6.04 -13.73
CA PHE A 44 10.38 7.45 -13.40
C PHE A 44 11.78 7.79 -12.91
N GLU A 45 12.30 8.95 -13.29
CA GLU A 45 13.56 9.45 -12.74
C GLU A 45 13.34 9.89 -11.27
N PRO A 46 14.28 9.57 -10.35
CA PRO A 46 14.18 9.96 -8.96
C PRO A 46 14.03 11.49 -8.78
N PRO A 47 13.11 11.96 -7.91
CA PRO A 47 12.16 11.16 -7.14
C PRO A 47 10.98 10.70 -8.00
N ALA A 48 10.93 9.38 -8.22
CA ALA A 48 9.94 8.62 -8.96
C ALA A 48 8.62 8.51 -8.17
N THR A 49 8.05 9.62 -7.75
CA THR A 49 6.89 9.60 -6.85
C THR A 49 5.62 9.86 -7.63
N ALA A 50 4.70 8.88 -7.62
CA ALA A 50 3.32 9.10 -8.00
C ALA A 50 2.78 10.36 -7.31
N THR A 51 2.05 11.21 -8.04
CA THR A 51 1.40 12.36 -7.41
C THR A 51 0.26 11.86 -6.55
N VAL A 52 0.32 12.14 -5.25
CA VAL A 52 -0.74 11.79 -4.31
C VAL A 52 -1.72 12.96 -4.22
N ILE A 53 -3.00 12.68 -4.39
CA ILE A 53 -4.10 13.62 -4.20
C ILE A 53 -4.77 13.25 -2.88
N THR A 54 -4.83 14.19 -1.95
CA THR A 54 -5.56 14.02 -0.69
C THR A 54 -6.96 14.60 -0.84
N CYS A 55 -7.98 13.83 -0.47
CA CYS A 55 -9.36 14.27 -0.46
C CYS A 55 -9.69 15.05 0.83
N ASP A 56 -10.81 15.76 0.86
CA ASP A 56 -11.20 16.58 2.02
C ASP A 56 -11.45 15.73 3.29
N HIS A 57 -11.72 14.43 3.11
CA HIS A 57 -11.87 13.46 4.19
C HIS A 57 -10.52 12.92 4.72
N GLY A 58 -9.39 13.32 4.12
CA GLY A 58 -8.04 12.92 4.53
C GLY A 58 -7.54 11.60 3.93
N SER A 59 -8.27 10.99 2.98
CA SER A 59 -7.80 9.81 2.24
C SER A 59 -6.88 10.20 1.08
N ASN A 60 -5.92 9.32 0.76
CA ASN A 60 -4.90 9.57 -0.26
C ASN A 60 -5.12 8.71 -1.50
N PHE A 61 -5.06 9.33 -2.68
CA PHE A 61 -5.29 8.70 -3.96
C PHE A 61 -4.13 8.96 -4.94
N PRO A 62 -3.43 7.91 -5.39
CA PRO A 62 -2.34 8.06 -6.35
C PRO A 62 -2.81 8.35 -7.77
N SER A 63 -2.08 9.22 -8.47
CA SER A 63 -2.30 9.55 -9.88
C SER A 63 -0.97 9.65 -10.63
N CYS A 64 -0.99 9.27 -11.91
CA CYS A 64 0.11 9.58 -12.81
C CYS A 64 0.04 11.03 -13.28
N VAL A 65 1.19 11.60 -13.62
CA VAL A 65 1.29 13.00 -14.07
C VAL A 65 0.36 13.31 -15.27
N ARG A 66 0.12 12.32 -16.14
CA ARG A 66 -0.74 12.47 -17.32
C ARG A 66 -2.23 12.55 -16.98
N CYS A 67 -2.66 11.96 -15.86
CA CYS A 67 -4.05 11.87 -15.47
C CYS A 67 -4.41 12.77 -14.28
N MET A 68 -3.55 13.74 -13.93
CA MET A 68 -3.75 14.57 -12.73
C MET A 68 -5.08 15.34 -12.76
N ALA A 69 -5.47 15.90 -13.90
CA ALA A 69 -6.75 16.61 -14.04
C ALA A 69 -7.97 15.70 -13.85
N GLU A 70 -7.97 14.52 -14.49
CA GLU A 70 -9.05 13.53 -14.37
C GLU A 70 -9.13 12.97 -12.95
N ALA A 71 -7.99 12.64 -12.35
CA ALA A 71 -7.92 12.13 -10.98
C ALA A 71 -8.43 13.15 -9.97
N LYS A 72 -8.11 14.45 -10.13
CA LYS A 72 -8.68 15.52 -9.30
C LYS A 72 -10.19 15.61 -9.42
N ALA A 73 -10.74 15.48 -10.64
CA ALA A 73 -12.19 15.48 -10.85
C ALA A 73 -12.86 14.28 -10.17
N LEU A 74 -12.25 13.09 -10.23
CA LEU A 74 -12.74 11.89 -9.55
C LEU A 74 -12.75 12.05 -8.02
N VAL A 75 -11.69 12.63 -7.45
CA VAL A 75 -11.61 12.91 -6.01
C VAL A 75 -12.61 13.99 -5.60
N ALA A 76 -12.74 15.07 -6.37
CA ALA A 76 -13.71 16.13 -6.09
C ALA A 76 -15.16 15.62 -6.14
N GLU A 77 -15.46 14.69 -7.06
CA GLU A 77 -16.77 14.04 -7.10
C GLU A 77 -17.01 13.14 -5.88
N HIS A 78 -15.99 12.40 -5.44
CA HIS A 78 -16.02 11.63 -4.19
C HIS A 78 -16.31 12.55 -2.98
N ASP A 79 -15.61 13.68 -2.88
CA ASP A 79 -15.78 14.64 -1.79
C ASP A 79 -17.17 15.27 -1.79
N ARG A 80 -17.66 15.68 -2.97
CA ARG A 80 -18.98 16.29 -3.12
C ARG A 80 -20.14 15.33 -2.81
N THR A 81 -20.00 14.05 -3.19
CA THR A 81 -21.10 13.08 -3.12
C THR A 81 -21.00 12.13 -1.93
N ASN A 82 -19.88 12.12 -1.21
CA ASN A 82 -19.55 11.10 -0.22
C ASN A 82 -19.64 9.65 -0.74
N GLN A 83 -19.53 9.46 -2.07
CA GLN A 83 -19.52 8.14 -2.70
C GLN A 83 -18.10 7.68 -2.98
N PRO A 84 -17.82 6.37 -3.07
CA PRO A 84 -16.47 5.87 -3.39
C PRO A 84 -15.89 6.47 -4.67
N VAL A 85 -14.58 6.74 -4.68
CA VAL A 85 -13.86 7.18 -5.88
C VAL A 85 -14.05 6.15 -7.00
N ARG A 86 -14.48 6.61 -8.18
CA ARG A 86 -14.71 5.75 -9.35
C ARG A 86 -13.37 5.42 -10.04
N SER A 87 -12.53 4.67 -9.35
CA SER A 87 -11.21 4.26 -9.86
C SER A 87 -11.31 3.26 -11.01
N LYS A 88 -10.41 3.35 -11.99
CA LYS A 88 -10.28 2.32 -13.04
C LYS A 88 -9.60 1.05 -12.52
N PRO A 89 -9.90 -0.11 -13.13
CA PRO A 89 -9.24 -1.37 -12.78
C PRO A 89 -7.73 -1.28 -13.03
N ALA A 90 -6.95 -1.88 -12.13
CA ALA A 90 -5.51 -1.96 -12.22
C ALA A 90 -5.05 -2.78 -13.45
N TRP A 91 -4.03 -2.29 -14.16
CA TRP A 91 -3.35 -3.00 -15.23
C TRP A 91 -1.84 -2.70 -15.26
N HIS A 92 -1.08 -3.66 -15.76
CA HIS A 92 0.38 -3.65 -15.87
C HIS A 92 0.82 -3.52 -17.33
#